data_AF-Q2RR09-F1
#
_entry.id   AF-Q2RR09-F1
#
_cell.length_a   1.000
_cell.length_b   1.000
_cell.length_c   1.000
_cell.angle_alpha   90.00
_cell.angle_beta   90.00
_cell.angle_gamma   90.00
#
_symmetry.space_group_name_H-M   'P 1'
#
loop_
_entity.id
_entity.type
_entity.pdbx_description
1 polymer ?
#
loop_
_entity_poly.entity_id
_entity_poly.type
_entity_poly.pdbx_seq_one_letter_code
_entity_poly.pdbx_strand_id
1 'polypeptide(L)'
;MIAMKWQSVLASLERSDFTTAERDVDQELAHTPLDADGMMLRGVIKLAQGRIGEAEEDLWRALAIAPGLGGVRDALGDLFVHDMTEPSPERDFSLASGERQTATSLVGIREDHRCRYEFAALWLRDRLTPAHRTTGIDLFCGNGYGSRMLADLAGCRVVGVDGSAEAVAQASQAYADHRVVFRQAYFPFELASRSLDFAVSLESVEHVADCDAFLVALDQAVRGPIVLSFPLENTLKFEINADLFSYHFRHFTLEEMTEKLARLCRRKISAIRGQVVYQLRDGRLNGYVPTARMCLTPLRSDSQFAVIVAETDPSLSA
;
A
#
# COMPACT_ATOMS: atom_id res chain seq x y z
N MET A 1 30.90 -10.12 14.68
CA MET A 1 31.72 -10.10 13.44
C MET A 1 31.21 -9.12 12.40
N ILE A 2 29.89 -8.91 12.25
CA ILE A 2 29.29 -7.93 11.32
C ILE A 2 29.85 -6.50 11.52
N ALA A 3 30.01 -6.05 12.76
CA ALA A 3 30.50 -4.70 13.08
C ALA A 3 31.94 -4.40 12.63
N MET A 4 32.78 -5.42 12.38
CA MET A 4 34.17 -5.18 11.95
C MET A 4 34.32 -5.05 10.43
N LYS A 5 33.48 -5.73 9.64
CA LYS A 5 33.57 -5.67 8.17
C LYS A 5 33.20 -4.29 7.64
N TRP A 6 32.11 -3.71 8.14
CA TRP A 6 31.55 -2.46 7.65
C TRP A 6 31.97 -1.23 8.46
N GLN A 7 32.98 -1.37 9.33
CA GLN A 7 33.36 -0.36 10.31
C GLN A 7 33.81 0.96 9.64
N SER A 8 34.55 0.89 8.53
CA SER A 8 34.94 2.06 7.74
C SER A 8 33.75 2.76 7.09
N VAL A 9 32.83 1.99 6.50
CA VAL A 9 31.61 2.50 5.85
C VAL A 9 30.72 3.19 6.89
N LEU A 10 30.49 2.55 8.05
CA LEU A 10 29.70 3.11 9.14
C LEU A 10 30.33 4.39 9.69
N ALA A 11 31.65 4.42 9.90
CA ALA A 11 32.34 5.63 10.35
C ALA A 11 32.22 6.79 9.35
N SER A 12 32.20 6.52 8.04
CA SER A 12 31.98 7.53 7.00
C SER A 12 30.53 8.02 6.98
N LEU A 13 29.56 7.13 7.15
CA LEU A 13 28.14 7.47 7.31
C LEU A 13 27.89 8.37 8.52
N GLU A 14 28.50 8.08 9.67
CA GLU A 14 28.40 8.92 10.88
C GLU A 14 28.88 10.36 10.66
N ARG A 15 29.80 10.56 9.72
CA ARG A 15 30.32 11.89 9.34
C ARG A 15 29.59 12.50 8.14
N SER A 16 28.53 11.85 7.64
CA SER A 16 27.84 12.20 6.39
C SER A 16 28.77 12.27 5.17
N ASP A 17 29.89 11.53 5.20
CA ASP A 17 30.81 11.40 4.06
C ASP A 17 30.33 10.27 3.15
N PHE A 18 29.23 10.53 2.44
CA PHE A 18 28.58 9.55 1.58
C PHE A 18 29.45 9.12 0.40
N THR A 19 30.34 9.98 -0.08
CA THR A 19 31.27 9.67 -1.18
C THR A 19 32.28 8.61 -0.76
N THR A 20 32.91 8.78 0.41
CA THR A 20 33.84 7.78 0.94
C THR A 20 33.11 6.49 1.32
N ALA A 21 31.93 6.61 1.95
CA ALA A 21 31.11 5.45 2.32
C ALA A 21 30.73 4.60 1.09
N GLU A 22 30.30 5.23 0.00
CA GLU A 22 29.94 4.54 -1.25
C GLU A 22 31.16 3.84 -1.88
N ARG A 23 32.29 4.55 -1.99
CA ARG A 23 33.52 3.97 -2.53
C ARG A 23 33.94 2.71 -1.76
N ASP A 24 33.92 2.79 -0.43
CA ASP A 24 34.36 1.70 0.43
C ASP A 24 33.41 0.50 0.35
N VAL A 25 32.08 0.73 0.32
CA VAL A 25 31.11 -0.37 0.15
C VAL A 25 31.19 -0.99 -1.24
N ASP A 26 31.40 -0.20 -2.30
CA ASP A 26 31.56 -0.71 -3.67
C ASP A 26 32.81 -1.57 -3.83
N GLN A 27 33.93 -1.19 -3.19
CA GLN A 27 35.15 -1.99 -3.19
C GLN A 27 34.92 -3.36 -2.56
N GLU A 28 34.22 -3.42 -1.42
CA GLU A 28 33.87 -4.68 -0.75
C GLU A 28 32.89 -5.52 -1.57
N LEU A 29 31.87 -4.91 -2.17
CA LEU A 29 30.90 -5.58 -3.03
C LEU A 29 31.53 -6.10 -4.33
N ALA A 30 32.59 -5.47 -4.85
CA ALA A 30 33.33 -6.00 -6.00
C ALA A 30 33.96 -7.37 -5.71
N HIS A 31 34.35 -7.62 -4.45
CA HIS A 31 34.86 -8.93 -3.99
C HIS A 31 33.75 -9.87 -3.50
N THR A 32 32.65 -9.31 -2.97
CA THR A 32 31.51 -10.06 -2.41
C THR A 32 30.17 -9.58 -2.98
N PRO A 33 29.88 -9.84 -4.26
CA PRO A 33 28.76 -9.19 -4.97
C PRO A 33 27.35 -9.66 -4.55
N LEU A 34 27.25 -10.66 -3.68
CA LEU A 34 25.99 -11.17 -3.11
C LEU A 34 25.90 -10.92 -1.60
N ASP A 35 26.65 -9.95 -1.06
CA ASP A 35 26.57 -9.58 0.34
C ASP A 35 25.36 -8.66 0.57
N ALA A 36 24.35 -9.17 1.29
CA ALA A 36 23.12 -8.44 1.56
C ALA A 36 23.33 -7.22 2.47
N ASP A 37 24.23 -7.29 3.46
CA ASP A 37 24.53 -6.16 4.33
C ASP A 37 25.21 -5.04 3.54
N GLY A 38 26.12 -5.39 2.63
CA GLY A 38 26.77 -4.43 1.73
C GLY A 38 25.79 -3.74 0.78
N MET A 39 24.88 -4.50 0.17
CA MET A 39 23.82 -3.93 -0.67
C MET A 39 22.88 -3.03 0.14
N MET A 40 22.50 -3.45 1.35
CA MET A 40 21.69 -2.62 2.25
C MET A 40 22.37 -1.28 2.54
N LEU A 41 23.65 -1.30 2.94
CA LEU A 41 24.42 -0.10 3.23
C LEU A 41 24.54 0.80 2.00
N ARG A 42 24.85 0.24 0.83
CA ARG A 42 24.91 1.02 -0.42
C ARG A 42 23.55 1.63 -0.77
N GLY A 43 22.46 0.89 -0.56
CA GLY A 43 21.10 1.40 -0.73
C GLY A 43 20.80 2.60 0.18
N VAL A 44 21.14 2.50 1.47
CA VAL A 44 20.98 3.60 2.43
C VAL A 44 21.83 4.82 2.05
N ILE A 45 23.09 4.62 1.62
CA ILE A 45 23.97 5.69 1.15
C ILE A 45 23.36 6.39 -0.07
N LYS A 46 22.89 5.62 -1.06
CA LYS A 46 22.21 6.13 -2.26
C LYS A 46 20.97 6.93 -1.92
N LEU A 47 20.17 6.45 -0.97
CA LEU A 47 18.98 7.15 -0.50
C LEU A 47 19.34 8.49 0.14
N ALA A 48 20.36 8.52 1.00
CA ALA A 48 20.85 9.75 1.62
C ALA A 48 21.39 10.79 0.61
N GLN A 49 21.81 10.34 -0.57
CA GLN A 49 22.22 11.19 -1.70
C GLN A 49 21.06 11.52 -2.68
N GLY A 50 19.82 11.13 -2.36
CA GLY A 50 18.64 11.38 -3.20
C GLY A 50 18.50 10.45 -4.42
N ARG A 51 19.30 9.39 -4.52
CA ARG A 51 19.28 8.43 -5.64
C ARG A 51 18.29 7.29 -5.37
N ILE A 52 17.02 7.64 -5.28
CA ILE A 52 15.92 6.74 -4.84
C ILE A 52 15.86 5.45 -5.67
N GLY A 53 15.87 5.54 -7.00
CA GLY A 53 15.76 4.35 -7.86
C GLY A 53 16.94 3.38 -7.72
N GLU A 54 18.15 3.90 -7.54
CA GLU A 54 19.33 3.06 -7.30
C GLU A 54 19.31 2.43 -5.90
N ALA A 55 18.83 3.18 -4.90
CA ALA A 55 18.64 2.68 -3.55
C ALA A 55 17.63 1.53 -3.51
N GLU A 56 16.48 1.72 -4.15
CA GLU A 56 15.43 0.72 -4.28
C GLU A 56 15.97 -0.59 -4.89
N GLU A 57 16.72 -0.50 -5.99
CA GLU A 57 17.29 -1.69 -6.64
C GLU A 57 18.19 -2.50 -5.70
N ASP A 58 19.07 -1.82 -4.95
CA ASP A 58 19.97 -2.47 -4.00
C ASP A 58 19.22 -3.09 -2.83
N LEU A 59 18.25 -2.37 -2.27
CA LEU A 59 17.47 -2.84 -1.13
C LEU A 59 16.62 -4.08 -1.48
N TRP A 60 15.94 -4.08 -2.63
CA TRP A 60 15.19 -5.28 -3.05
C TRP A 60 16.11 -6.46 -3.40
N ARG A 61 17.31 -6.22 -3.94
CA ARG A 61 18.30 -7.29 -4.14
C ARG A 61 18.80 -7.84 -2.80
N ALA A 62 19.10 -6.97 -1.84
CA ALA A 62 19.49 -7.36 -0.49
C ALA A 62 18.41 -8.23 0.17
N LEU A 63 17.14 -7.82 0.05
CA LEU A 63 16.02 -8.59 0.61
C LEU A 63 15.83 -9.93 -0.09
N ALA A 64 16.05 -10.01 -1.41
CA ALA A 64 16.00 -11.27 -2.14
C ALA A 64 17.11 -12.25 -1.72
N ILE A 65 18.29 -11.75 -1.36
CA ILE A 65 19.41 -12.56 -0.87
C ILE A 65 19.17 -12.98 0.59
N ALA A 66 18.75 -12.05 1.44
CA ALA A 66 18.54 -12.26 2.87
C ALA A 66 17.16 -11.76 3.33
N PRO A 67 16.08 -12.52 3.08
CA PRO A 67 14.71 -12.07 3.39
C PRO A 67 14.48 -11.79 4.88
N GLY A 68 15.28 -12.37 5.78
CA GLY A 68 15.19 -12.17 7.23
C GLY A 68 15.95 -10.95 7.76
N LEU A 69 16.65 -10.19 6.92
CA LEU A 69 17.43 -9.02 7.33
C LEU A 69 16.51 -7.83 7.62
N GLY A 70 16.18 -7.63 8.90
CA GLY A 70 15.21 -6.60 9.34
C GLY A 70 15.54 -5.19 8.83
N GLY A 71 16.81 -4.79 8.88
CA GLY A 71 17.24 -3.46 8.44
C GLY A 71 16.94 -3.15 6.97
N VAL A 72 16.88 -4.17 6.08
CA VAL A 72 16.48 -3.96 4.68
C VAL A 72 15.00 -3.64 4.57
N ARG A 73 14.16 -4.29 5.39
CA ARG A 73 12.71 -4.04 5.40
C ARG A 73 12.41 -2.64 5.92
N ASP A 74 13.10 -2.25 6.99
CA ASP A 74 12.99 -0.90 7.55
C ASP A 74 13.41 0.15 6.52
N ALA A 75 14.56 -0.04 5.87
CA ALA A 75 15.05 0.85 4.83
C ALA A 75 14.12 0.93 3.60
N LEU A 76 13.48 -0.17 3.19
CA LEU A 76 12.46 -0.14 2.13
C LEU A 76 11.21 0.64 2.57
N GLY A 77 10.74 0.45 3.80
CA GLY A 77 9.63 1.23 4.35
C GLY A 77 9.96 2.73 4.39
N ASP A 78 11.15 3.08 4.91
CA ASP A 78 11.66 4.44 5.01
C ASP A 78 11.91 5.08 3.64
N LEU A 79 12.17 4.29 2.59
CA LEU A 79 12.39 4.81 1.24
C LEU A 79 11.11 5.39 0.63
N PHE A 80 9.95 4.81 0.93
CA PHE A 80 8.69 5.18 0.29
C PHE A 80 7.77 6.04 1.16
N VAL A 81 7.90 5.97 2.50
CA VAL A 81 6.99 6.65 3.45
C VAL A 81 7.81 7.50 4.42
N HIS A 82 7.48 8.79 4.52
CA HIS A 82 8.20 9.77 5.34
C HIS A 82 7.24 10.60 6.21
N ASP A 83 7.81 11.42 7.11
CA ASP A 83 7.10 12.41 7.92
C ASP A 83 5.83 11.88 8.59
N MET A 84 5.99 10.73 9.25
CA MET A 84 4.92 10.03 9.91
C MET A 84 4.45 10.79 11.15
N THR A 85 3.16 11.03 11.24
CA THR A 85 2.53 11.57 12.46
C THR A 85 2.17 10.45 13.43
N GLU A 86 2.09 10.76 14.73
CA GLU A 86 1.53 9.82 15.69
C GLU A 86 -0.01 9.79 15.58
N PRO A 87 -0.64 8.60 15.71
CA PRO A 87 -2.10 8.49 15.69
C PRO A 87 -2.72 9.20 16.90
N SER A 88 -3.91 9.78 16.71
CA SER A 88 -4.68 10.35 17.83
C SER A 88 -5.03 9.26 18.85
N PRO A 89 -4.89 9.53 20.17
CA PRO A 89 -5.28 8.58 21.22
C PRO A 89 -6.80 8.34 21.29
N GLU A 90 -7.61 9.16 20.62
CA GLU A 90 -9.08 9.03 20.61
C GLU A 90 -9.59 7.91 19.69
N ARG A 91 -8.74 7.41 18.76
CA ARG A 91 -9.11 6.36 17.81
C ARG A 91 -8.38 5.07 18.15
N ASP A 92 -9.14 3.97 18.25
CA ASP A 92 -8.60 2.63 18.47
C ASP A 92 -7.99 2.07 17.18
N PHE A 93 -6.66 1.96 17.14
CA PHE A 93 -5.90 1.35 16.06
C PHE A 93 -5.49 -0.09 16.37
N SER A 94 -5.97 -0.71 17.43
CA SER A 94 -5.67 -2.12 17.72
C SER A 94 -6.12 -3.03 16.59
N LEU A 95 -5.48 -4.21 16.49
CA LEU A 95 -5.86 -5.21 15.50
C LEU A 95 -7.31 -5.70 15.69
N ALA A 96 -7.80 -5.66 16.94
CA ALA A 96 -9.12 -6.14 17.33
C ALA A 96 -10.19 -5.04 17.38
N SER A 97 -9.95 -3.85 16.81
CA SER A 97 -10.90 -2.73 16.83
C SER A 97 -12.24 -3.00 16.11
N GLY A 98 -12.31 -4.09 15.33
CA GLY A 98 -13.47 -4.47 14.52
C GLY A 98 -13.37 -4.06 13.05
N GLU A 99 -12.47 -3.13 12.72
CA GLU A 99 -12.31 -2.57 11.37
C GLU A 99 -11.39 -3.39 10.46
N ARG A 100 -10.65 -4.35 11.03
CA ARG A 100 -9.63 -5.12 10.31
C ARG A 100 -10.03 -6.58 10.20
N GLN A 101 -9.66 -7.18 9.07
CA GLN A 101 -9.54 -8.63 9.02
C GLN A 101 -8.41 -9.07 9.95
N THR A 102 -8.60 -10.12 10.73
CA THR A 102 -7.61 -10.57 11.74
C THR A 102 -7.01 -11.93 11.43
N ALA A 103 -7.51 -12.66 10.43
CA ALA A 103 -7.01 -13.98 10.10
C ALA A 103 -5.57 -13.97 9.54
N THR A 104 -4.78 -14.95 9.97
CA THR A 104 -3.37 -15.13 9.59
C THR A 104 -3.17 -16.00 8.34
N SER A 105 -4.25 -16.42 7.69
CA SER A 105 -4.19 -17.13 6.40
C SER A 105 -5.30 -16.64 5.49
N LEU A 106 -5.06 -16.71 4.17
CA LEU A 106 -6.01 -16.28 3.14
C LEU A 106 -7.37 -17.00 3.25
N VAL A 107 -7.39 -18.26 3.69
CA VAL A 107 -8.64 -19.03 3.87
C VAL A 107 -9.55 -18.41 4.94
N GLY A 108 -8.96 -17.80 5.98
CA GLY A 108 -9.70 -17.12 7.03
C GLY A 108 -10.12 -15.70 6.68
N ILE A 109 -9.64 -15.14 5.56
CA ILE A 109 -10.06 -13.82 5.09
C ILE A 109 -11.39 -13.95 4.35
N ARG A 110 -12.31 -13.04 4.66
CA ARG A 110 -13.60 -12.92 3.99
C ARG A 110 -13.45 -12.83 2.46
N GLU A 111 -14.27 -13.61 1.75
CA GLU A 111 -14.25 -13.72 0.29
C GLU A 111 -14.44 -12.38 -0.40
N ASP A 112 -15.35 -11.55 0.12
CA ASP A 112 -15.67 -10.26 -0.49
C ASP A 112 -14.51 -9.27 -0.47
N HIS A 113 -13.62 -9.37 0.52
CA HIS A 113 -12.38 -8.60 0.56
C HIS A 113 -11.32 -9.19 -0.39
N ARG A 114 -11.17 -10.52 -0.40
CA ARG A 114 -10.21 -11.22 -1.28
C ARG A 114 -10.47 -10.94 -2.75
N CYS A 115 -11.73 -10.95 -3.20
CA CYS A 115 -12.02 -10.73 -4.62
C CYS A 115 -11.71 -9.30 -5.09
N ARG A 116 -11.68 -8.30 -4.20
CA ARG A 116 -11.26 -6.93 -4.53
C ARG A 116 -9.76 -6.87 -4.82
N TYR A 117 -8.95 -7.50 -3.96
CA TYR A 117 -7.50 -7.62 -4.18
C TYR A 117 -7.17 -8.51 -5.38
N GLU A 118 -7.91 -9.59 -5.60
CA GLU A 118 -7.75 -10.44 -6.80
C GLU A 118 -8.00 -9.63 -8.08
N PHE A 119 -9.08 -8.85 -8.15
CA PHE A 119 -9.32 -7.95 -9.28
C PHE A 119 -8.17 -6.96 -9.49
N ALA A 120 -7.71 -6.29 -8.41
CA ALA A 120 -6.60 -5.36 -8.48
C ALA A 120 -5.34 -6.04 -9.04
N ALA A 121 -4.97 -7.19 -8.48
CA ALA A 121 -3.76 -7.90 -8.86
C ALA A 121 -3.80 -8.40 -10.31
N LEU A 122 -4.93 -8.97 -10.75
CA LEU A 122 -5.07 -9.45 -12.12
C LEU A 122 -5.10 -8.30 -13.13
N TRP A 123 -5.76 -7.19 -12.80
CA TRP A 123 -5.77 -6.01 -13.66
C TRP A 123 -4.36 -5.44 -13.85
N LEU A 124 -3.58 -5.37 -12.75
CA LEU A 124 -2.19 -4.91 -12.74
C LEU A 124 -1.26 -5.86 -13.48
N ARG A 125 -1.37 -7.17 -13.26
CA ARG A 125 -0.57 -8.21 -13.94
C ARG A 125 -0.59 -8.06 -15.46
N ASP A 126 -1.77 -7.79 -16.02
CA ASP A 126 -1.97 -7.71 -17.46
C ASP A 126 -1.42 -6.41 -18.08
N ARG A 127 -0.93 -5.47 -17.25
CA ARG A 127 -0.47 -4.13 -17.67
C ARG A 127 0.94 -3.76 -17.20
N LEU A 128 1.42 -4.32 -16.09
CA LEU A 128 2.74 -4.07 -15.55
C LEU A 128 3.77 -5.00 -16.21
N THR A 129 4.66 -4.44 -17.04
CA THR A 129 5.71 -5.21 -17.72
C THR A 129 7.09 -4.52 -17.62
N PRO A 130 8.15 -5.20 -17.13
CA PRO A 130 8.14 -6.52 -16.49
C PRO A 130 7.73 -6.43 -15.01
N ALA A 131 6.68 -7.16 -14.60
CA ALA A 131 6.09 -7.08 -13.26
C ALA A 131 7.10 -7.25 -12.11
N HIS A 132 8.09 -8.15 -12.23
CA HIS A 132 9.10 -8.40 -11.19
C HIS A 132 10.03 -7.23 -10.89
N ARG A 133 10.01 -6.18 -11.74
CA ARG A 133 10.72 -4.91 -11.50
C ARG A 133 9.80 -3.78 -11.07
N THR A 134 8.50 -4.03 -10.99
CA THR A 134 7.54 -3.02 -10.55
C THR A 134 7.35 -3.07 -9.06
N THR A 135 7.29 -1.91 -8.44
CA THR A 135 7.03 -1.75 -7.01
C THR A 135 5.77 -0.90 -6.83
N GLY A 136 4.82 -1.42 -6.06
CA GLY A 136 3.63 -0.68 -5.68
C GLY A 136 3.47 -0.57 -4.17
N ILE A 137 2.52 0.27 -3.78
CA ILE A 137 2.16 0.48 -2.37
C ILE A 137 0.72 0.04 -2.13
N ASP A 138 0.47 -0.59 -0.98
CA ASP A 138 -0.84 -0.98 -0.48
C ASP A 138 -1.12 -0.19 0.80
N LEU A 139 -1.88 0.89 0.69
CA LEU A 139 -2.16 1.80 1.80
C LEU A 139 -3.40 1.34 2.58
N PHE A 140 -3.31 1.40 3.91
CA PHE A 140 -4.28 0.84 4.84
C PHE A 140 -4.39 -0.69 4.68
N CYS A 141 -3.24 -1.37 4.59
CA CYS A 141 -3.16 -2.79 4.24
C CYS A 141 -3.71 -3.74 5.34
N GLY A 142 -4.05 -3.22 6.52
CA GLY A 142 -4.53 -3.99 7.65
C GLY A 142 -3.52 -5.08 8.03
N ASN A 143 -3.99 -6.34 8.01
CA ASN A 143 -3.14 -7.48 8.35
C ASN A 143 -2.23 -7.97 7.21
N GLY A 144 -2.21 -7.30 6.05
CA GLY A 144 -1.28 -7.57 4.95
C GLY A 144 -1.66 -8.68 3.97
N TYR A 145 -2.81 -9.34 4.14
CA TYR A 145 -3.26 -10.39 3.20
C TYR A 145 -3.35 -9.88 1.75
N GLY A 146 -3.80 -8.65 1.56
CA GLY A 146 -3.96 -8.01 0.26
C GLY A 146 -2.63 -7.74 -0.42
N SER A 147 -1.66 -7.20 0.31
CA SER A 147 -0.29 -6.98 -0.16
C SER A 147 0.36 -8.29 -0.64
N ARG A 148 0.12 -9.39 0.09
CA ARG A 148 0.56 -10.72 -0.33
C ARG A 148 -0.11 -11.19 -1.61
N MET A 149 -1.43 -11.01 -1.73
CA MET A 149 -2.17 -11.37 -2.95
C MET A 149 -1.67 -10.58 -4.16
N LEU A 150 -1.40 -9.29 -4.00
CA LEU A 150 -0.83 -8.44 -5.06
C LEU A 150 0.52 -8.99 -5.55
N ALA A 151 1.46 -9.24 -4.63
CA ALA A 151 2.78 -9.77 -5.00
C ALA A 151 2.71 -11.14 -5.69
N ASP A 152 1.85 -12.05 -5.20
CA ASP A 152 1.74 -13.41 -5.75
C ASP A 152 1.02 -13.44 -7.10
N LEU A 153 -0.10 -12.72 -7.23
CA LEU A 153 -0.93 -12.78 -8.44
C LEU A 153 -0.42 -11.84 -9.55
N ALA A 154 0.14 -10.67 -9.20
CA ALA A 154 0.70 -9.74 -10.17
C ALA A 154 2.20 -9.97 -10.44
N GLY A 155 2.92 -10.66 -9.54
CA GLY A 155 4.36 -10.92 -9.69
C GLY A 155 5.23 -9.69 -9.45
N CYS A 156 4.76 -8.73 -8.66
CA CYS A 156 5.42 -7.46 -8.35
C CYS A 156 5.96 -7.41 -6.92
N ARG A 157 6.61 -6.29 -6.57
CA ARG A 157 6.99 -5.93 -5.21
C ARG A 157 5.95 -5.02 -4.59
N VAL A 158 5.71 -5.15 -3.30
CA VAL A 158 4.68 -4.41 -2.57
C VAL A 158 5.20 -3.92 -1.23
N VAL A 159 4.93 -2.65 -0.94
CA VAL A 159 5.09 -2.05 0.38
C VAL A 159 3.69 -1.87 0.98
N GLY A 160 3.35 -2.65 2.00
CA GLY A 160 2.09 -2.50 2.74
C GLY A 160 2.25 -1.48 3.87
N VAL A 161 1.29 -0.57 4.02
CA VAL A 161 1.30 0.46 5.07
C VAL A 161 0.01 0.43 5.86
N ASP A 162 0.09 0.39 7.18
CA ASP A 162 -1.08 0.55 8.07
C ASP A 162 -0.73 1.36 9.31
N GLY A 163 -1.72 2.07 9.87
CA GLY A 163 -1.55 2.84 11.10
C GLY A 163 -1.39 1.96 12.35
N SER A 164 -1.82 0.70 12.31
CA SER A 164 -1.76 -0.23 13.43
C SER A 164 -0.43 -0.97 13.51
N ALA A 165 0.33 -0.71 14.58
CA ALA A 165 1.57 -1.45 14.86
C ALA A 165 1.31 -2.96 15.04
N GLU A 166 0.20 -3.34 15.66
CA GLU A 166 -0.19 -4.74 15.85
C GLU A 166 -0.52 -5.42 14.51
N ALA A 167 -1.26 -4.74 13.64
CA ALA A 167 -1.58 -5.28 12.32
C ALA A 167 -0.34 -5.43 11.46
N VAL A 168 0.57 -4.44 11.47
CA VAL A 168 1.86 -4.49 10.76
C VAL A 168 2.75 -5.61 11.30
N ALA A 169 2.79 -5.83 12.62
CA ALA A 169 3.52 -6.93 13.22
C ALA A 169 2.97 -8.29 12.75
N GLN A 170 1.65 -8.46 12.77
CA GLN A 170 1.00 -9.68 12.27
C GLN A 170 1.24 -9.87 10.76
N ALA A 171 1.12 -8.81 9.96
CA ALA A 171 1.39 -8.81 8.53
C ALA A 171 2.83 -9.24 8.22
N SER A 172 3.79 -8.67 8.95
CA SER A 172 5.21 -9.00 8.81
C SER A 172 5.51 -10.45 9.15
N GLN A 173 4.80 -11.03 10.11
CA GLN A 173 4.96 -12.43 10.48
C GLN A 173 4.29 -13.39 9.48
N ALA A 174 3.09 -13.05 9.00
CA ALA A 174 2.28 -13.95 8.18
C ALA A 174 2.58 -13.86 6.68
N TYR A 175 2.96 -12.67 6.20
CA TYR A 175 2.87 -12.34 4.78
C TYR A 175 4.12 -11.68 4.17
N ALA A 176 5.09 -11.25 4.97
CA ALA A 176 6.32 -10.67 4.43
C ALA A 176 7.18 -11.74 3.74
N ASP A 177 7.84 -11.35 2.65
CA ASP A 177 8.82 -12.16 1.94
C ASP A 177 9.87 -11.28 1.24
N HIS A 178 10.51 -11.78 0.20
CA HIS A 178 11.48 -11.02 -0.61
C HIS A 178 10.85 -9.98 -1.56
N ARG A 179 9.52 -9.92 -1.66
CA ARG A 179 8.73 -9.02 -2.49
C ARG A 179 7.75 -8.18 -1.67
N VAL A 180 7.45 -8.57 -0.43
CA VAL A 180 6.49 -7.87 0.43
C VAL A 180 7.16 -7.41 1.71
N VAL A 181 7.10 -6.10 1.96
CA VAL A 181 7.51 -5.48 3.23
C VAL A 181 6.34 -4.68 3.81
N PHE A 182 6.33 -4.49 5.13
CA PHE A 182 5.29 -3.73 5.81
C PHE A 182 5.91 -2.61 6.63
N ARG A 183 5.22 -1.46 6.65
CA ARG A 183 5.61 -0.29 7.41
C ARG A 183 4.43 0.24 8.21
N GLN A 184 4.65 0.54 9.48
CA GLN A 184 3.67 1.27 10.26
C GLN A 184 3.79 2.76 9.96
N ALA A 185 2.68 3.37 9.52
CA ALA A 185 2.56 4.81 9.35
C ALA A 185 1.09 5.23 9.43
N TYR A 186 0.83 6.38 10.04
CA TYR A 186 -0.50 6.96 10.16
C TYR A 186 -0.61 8.19 9.25
N PHE A 187 -1.71 8.30 8.49
CA PHE A 187 -1.94 9.45 7.61
C PHE A 187 -2.38 10.68 8.44
N PRO A 188 -1.82 11.89 8.21
CA PRO A 188 -0.95 12.26 7.09
C PRO A 188 0.49 11.77 7.23
N PHE A 189 1.00 11.24 6.13
CA PHE A 189 2.41 10.91 5.88
C PHE A 189 2.77 11.40 4.47
N GLU A 190 4.06 11.56 4.21
CA GLU A 190 4.56 11.85 2.88
C GLU A 190 4.95 10.57 2.14
N LEU A 191 4.82 10.58 0.82
CA LEU A 191 5.23 9.49 -0.05
C LEU A 191 6.31 9.98 -1.00
N ALA A 192 7.33 9.14 -1.24
CA ALA A 192 8.41 9.47 -2.17
C ALA A 192 7.86 9.76 -3.59
N SER A 193 8.09 10.98 -4.07
CA SER A 193 7.52 11.48 -5.33
C SER A 193 7.91 10.62 -6.53
N ARG A 194 6.91 10.25 -7.35
CA ARG A 194 7.05 9.50 -8.60
C ARG A 194 7.90 8.22 -8.50
N SER A 195 7.99 7.62 -7.32
CA SER A 195 8.81 6.43 -7.05
C SER A 195 8.08 5.13 -7.37
N LEU A 196 6.75 5.09 -7.17
CA LEU A 196 5.95 3.86 -7.26
C LEU A 196 5.37 3.64 -8.66
N ASP A 197 5.29 2.40 -9.11
CA ASP A 197 4.66 2.04 -10.38
C ASP A 197 3.12 1.99 -10.29
N PHE A 198 2.57 1.67 -9.13
CA PHE A 198 1.13 1.64 -8.88
C PHE A 198 0.80 1.84 -7.38
N ALA A 199 -0.46 2.14 -7.07
CA ALA A 199 -0.97 2.10 -5.70
C ALA A 199 -2.30 1.34 -5.60
N VAL A 200 -2.53 0.73 -4.45
CA VAL A 200 -3.78 0.08 -4.05
C VAL A 200 -4.18 0.64 -2.69
N SER A 201 -5.45 0.98 -2.51
CA SER A 201 -6.01 1.42 -1.23
C SER A 201 -7.49 1.06 -1.18
N LEU A 202 -7.84 -0.03 -0.49
CA LEU A 202 -9.17 -0.62 -0.52
C LEU A 202 -9.86 -0.45 0.83
N GLU A 203 -11.06 0.15 0.83
CA GLU A 203 -11.82 0.48 2.06
C GLU A 203 -11.03 1.37 3.01
N SER A 204 -10.61 2.51 2.48
CA SER A 204 -9.65 3.39 3.15
C SER A 204 -10.07 4.85 3.09
N VAL A 205 -10.57 5.33 1.95
CA VAL A 205 -10.86 6.76 1.74
C VAL A 205 -11.99 7.27 2.64
N GLU A 206 -12.90 6.41 3.04
CA GLU A 206 -13.96 6.66 4.03
C GLU A 206 -13.40 6.89 5.44
N HIS A 207 -12.21 6.38 5.74
CA HIS A 207 -11.52 6.50 7.03
C HIS A 207 -10.57 7.68 7.12
N VAL A 208 -10.43 8.46 6.05
CA VAL A 208 -9.54 9.62 5.98
C VAL A 208 -10.34 10.92 6.04
N ALA A 209 -10.07 11.74 7.05
CA ALA A 209 -10.74 13.02 7.25
C ALA A 209 -10.53 13.95 6.04
N ASP A 210 -9.28 14.13 5.60
CA ASP A 210 -8.93 14.90 4.41
C ASP A 210 -8.65 13.97 3.22
N CYS A 211 -9.74 13.50 2.60
CA CYS A 211 -9.66 12.64 1.42
C CYS A 211 -8.97 13.34 0.23
N ASP A 212 -9.12 14.67 0.09
CA ASP A 212 -8.52 15.41 -1.03
C ASP A 212 -6.99 15.41 -0.90
N ALA A 213 -6.46 15.69 0.30
CA ALA A 213 -5.03 15.59 0.56
C ALA A 213 -4.48 14.17 0.33
N PHE A 214 -5.24 13.14 0.73
CA PHE A 214 -4.85 11.76 0.51
C PHE A 214 -4.76 11.37 -0.97
N LEU A 215 -5.76 11.76 -1.77
CA LEU A 215 -5.76 11.51 -3.22
C LEU A 215 -4.61 12.25 -3.93
N VAL A 216 -4.29 13.47 -3.49
CA VAL A 216 -3.14 14.24 -4.01
C VAL A 216 -1.81 13.56 -3.65
N ALA A 217 -1.64 13.10 -2.41
CA ALA A 217 -0.42 12.40 -1.99
C ALA A 217 -0.20 11.11 -2.81
N LEU A 218 -1.27 10.33 -3.02
CA LEU A 218 -1.24 9.16 -3.88
C LEU A 218 -0.84 9.49 -5.32
N ASP A 219 -1.44 10.52 -5.92
CA ASP A 219 -1.15 10.90 -7.30
C ASP A 219 0.31 11.35 -7.50
N GLN A 220 0.84 12.14 -6.56
CA GLN A 220 2.21 12.63 -6.61
C GLN A 220 3.25 11.51 -6.50
N ALA A 221 2.94 10.45 -5.74
CA ALA A 221 3.84 9.32 -5.52
C ALA A 221 3.89 8.33 -6.71
N VAL A 222 2.80 8.20 -7.46
CA VAL A 222 2.58 7.06 -8.37
C VAL A 222 2.73 7.43 -9.85
N ARG A 223 3.55 6.65 -10.57
CA ARG A 223 3.76 6.78 -12.02
C ARG A 223 2.64 6.19 -12.87
N GLY A 224 2.02 5.10 -12.42
CA GLY A 224 1.01 4.35 -13.14
C GLY A 224 -0.37 4.36 -12.46
N PRO A 225 -1.11 3.25 -12.47
CA PRO A 225 -2.50 3.18 -12.05
C PRO A 225 -2.67 3.27 -10.51
N ILE A 226 -3.83 3.78 -10.08
CA ILE A 226 -4.28 3.75 -8.68
C ILE A 226 -5.56 2.92 -8.61
N VAL A 227 -5.59 1.91 -7.73
CA VAL A 227 -6.78 1.10 -7.47
C VAL A 227 -7.39 1.51 -6.13
N LEU A 228 -8.65 1.91 -6.14
CA LEU A 228 -9.38 2.31 -4.93
C LEU A 228 -10.62 1.44 -4.74
N SER A 229 -11.00 1.22 -3.49
CA SER A 229 -12.32 0.69 -3.13
C SER A 229 -12.96 1.49 -2.01
N PHE A 230 -14.27 1.70 -2.09
CA PHE A 230 -15.03 2.47 -1.10
C PHE A 230 -16.53 2.11 -1.13
N PRO A 231 -17.25 2.32 -0.01
CA PRO A 231 -18.70 2.20 0.05
C PRO A 231 -19.39 3.28 -0.80
N LEU A 232 -20.46 2.88 -1.48
CA LEU A 232 -21.28 3.74 -2.34
C LEU A 232 -22.44 4.35 -1.54
N GLU A 233 -22.44 5.67 -1.40
CA GLU A 233 -23.46 6.41 -0.62
C GLU A 233 -24.88 6.22 -1.15
N ASN A 234 -25.05 6.03 -2.46
CA ASN A 234 -26.38 5.87 -3.09
C ASN A 234 -27.13 4.61 -2.62
N THR A 235 -26.42 3.60 -2.15
CA THR A 235 -26.98 2.28 -1.82
C THR A 235 -26.70 1.87 -0.38
N LEU A 236 -25.51 2.17 0.13
CA LEU A 236 -25.12 1.98 1.53
C LEU A 236 -24.98 3.37 2.17
N LYS A 237 -26.11 3.99 2.51
CA LYS A 237 -26.13 5.36 3.06
C LYS A 237 -25.41 5.43 4.40
N PHE A 238 -24.45 6.34 4.53
CA PHE A 238 -23.70 6.52 5.76
C PHE A 238 -24.61 7.02 6.90
N GLU A 239 -25.46 8.01 6.65
CA GLU A 239 -26.35 8.60 7.66
C GLU A 239 -27.24 7.56 8.36
N ILE A 240 -27.72 6.54 7.63
CA ILE A 240 -28.61 5.49 8.17
C ILE A 240 -27.84 4.45 9.00
N ASN A 241 -26.54 4.28 8.72
CA ASN A 241 -25.72 3.20 9.26
C ASN A 241 -24.50 3.70 10.05
N ALA A 242 -24.43 4.99 10.38
CA ALA A 242 -23.27 5.61 11.02
C ALA A 242 -22.89 4.94 12.35
N ASP A 243 -23.87 4.40 13.07
CA ASP A 243 -23.65 3.63 14.30
C ASP A 243 -22.90 2.31 14.08
N LEU A 244 -22.96 1.75 12.86
CA LEU A 244 -22.26 0.53 12.46
C LEU A 244 -20.92 0.81 11.76
N PHE A 245 -20.67 2.07 11.40
CA PHE A 245 -19.48 2.54 10.69
C PHE A 245 -18.76 3.63 11.49
N SER A 246 -18.48 3.36 12.77
CA SER A 246 -18.07 4.39 13.75
C SER A 246 -16.73 5.07 13.42
N TYR A 247 -15.92 4.50 12.53
CA TYR A 247 -14.65 5.08 12.10
C TYR A 247 -14.67 5.61 10.65
N HIS A 248 -15.84 5.71 10.04
CA HIS A 248 -16.03 6.35 8.74
C HIS A 248 -16.33 7.84 8.96
N PHE A 249 -15.76 8.69 8.12
CA PHE A 249 -16.13 10.10 8.01
C PHE A 249 -17.28 10.31 7.04
N ARG A 250 -17.36 9.48 5.99
CA ARG A 250 -18.31 9.60 4.89
C ARG A 250 -18.28 8.35 4.01
N HIS A 251 -19.33 8.11 3.24
CA HIS A 251 -19.25 7.29 2.03
C HIS A 251 -19.28 8.20 0.80
N PHE A 252 -18.96 7.64 -0.37
CA PHE A 252 -18.83 8.43 -1.60
C PHE A 252 -19.82 7.95 -2.66
N THR A 253 -20.35 8.88 -3.45
CA THR A 253 -20.91 8.52 -4.75
C THR A 253 -19.77 8.31 -5.75
N LEU A 254 -20.06 7.53 -6.81
CA LEU A 254 -19.10 7.36 -7.90
C LEU A 254 -18.81 8.69 -8.61
N GLU A 255 -19.82 9.56 -8.74
CA GLU A 255 -19.70 10.87 -9.37
C GLU A 255 -18.73 11.77 -8.60
N GLU A 256 -18.88 11.89 -7.29
CA GLU A 256 -17.96 12.65 -6.43
C GLU A 256 -16.52 12.14 -6.53
N MET A 257 -16.31 10.82 -6.50
CA MET A 257 -14.96 10.27 -6.63
C MET A 257 -14.38 10.52 -8.03
N THR A 258 -15.19 10.41 -9.07
CA THR A 258 -14.78 10.70 -10.46
C THR A 258 -14.36 12.16 -10.59
N GLU A 259 -15.15 13.09 -10.06
CA GLU A 259 -14.85 14.52 -10.08
C GLU A 259 -13.56 14.83 -9.30
N LYS A 260 -13.40 14.27 -8.10
CA LYS A 260 -12.19 14.43 -7.29
C LYS A 260 -10.94 13.92 -8.02
N LEU A 261 -10.98 12.71 -8.58
CA LEU A 261 -9.86 12.16 -9.35
C LEU A 261 -9.51 13.01 -10.58
N ALA A 262 -10.51 13.52 -11.28
CA ALA A 262 -10.29 14.37 -12.44
C ALA A 262 -9.68 15.72 -12.04
N ARG A 263 -10.27 16.40 -11.04
CA ARG A 263 -9.90 17.74 -10.61
C ARG A 263 -8.58 17.79 -9.83
N LEU A 264 -8.34 16.82 -8.94
CA LEU A 264 -7.18 16.81 -8.04
C LEU A 264 -5.98 16.07 -8.61
N CYS A 265 -6.23 14.99 -9.36
CA CYS A 265 -5.18 14.04 -9.78
C CYS A 265 -5.02 13.95 -11.30
N ARG A 266 -5.88 14.61 -12.09
CA ARG A 266 -5.91 14.49 -13.55
C ARG A 266 -6.00 13.03 -14.01
N ARG A 267 -6.83 12.25 -13.31
CA ARG A 267 -7.07 10.84 -13.57
C ARG A 267 -8.52 10.59 -13.96
N LYS A 268 -8.72 9.62 -14.86
CA LYS A 268 -10.04 9.06 -15.16
C LYS A 268 -10.16 7.64 -14.64
N ILE A 269 -11.39 7.24 -14.35
CA ILE A 269 -11.70 5.84 -14.06
C ILE A 269 -11.71 5.06 -15.39
N SER A 270 -10.80 4.10 -15.54
CA SER A 270 -10.69 3.26 -16.74
C SER A 270 -11.29 1.87 -16.56
N ALA A 271 -11.44 1.41 -15.32
CA ALA A 271 -12.14 0.19 -14.99
C ALA A 271 -12.92 0.34 -13.68
N ILE A 272 -14.07 -0.33 -13.61
CA ILE A 272 -14.93 -0.33 -12.43
C ILE A 272 -15.61 -1.68 -12.24
N ARG A 273 -15.72 -2.10 -10.99
CA ARG A 273 -16.54 -3.22 -10.53
C ARG A 273 -17.38 -2.78 -9.34
N GLY A 274 -18.55 -3.38 -9.20
CA GLY A 274 -19.44 -3.19 -8.06
C GLY A 274 -19.58 -4.47 -7.24
N GLN A 275 -19.93 -4.33 -5.96
CA GLN A 275 -20.12 -5.47 -5.06
C GLN A 275 -21.32 -5.24 -4.12
N VAL A 276 -22.00 -6.33 -3.76
CA VAL A 276 -23.05 -6.34 -2.74
C VAL A 276 -22.62 -7.24 -1.59
N VAL A 277 -22.60 -6.72 -0.37
CA VAL A 277 -22.11 -7.42 0.83
C VAL A 277 -23.22 -7.62 1.86
N TYR A 278 -24.08 -6.61 2.01
CA TYR A 278 -25.07 -6.54 3.07
C TYR A 278 -26.49 -6.76 2.54
N GLN A 279 -27.33 -7.39 3.34
CA GLN A 279 -28.78 -7.29 3.22
C GLN A 279 -29.19 -5.95 3.83
N LEU A 280 -30.03 -5.20 3.12
CA LEU A 280 -30.59 -3.93 3.61
C LEU A 280 -32.09 -4.09 3.81
N ARG A 281 -32.61 -3.63 4.95
CA ARG A 281 -34.04 -3.45 5.22
C ARG A 281 -34.29 -1.96 5.42
N ASP A 282 -35.08 -1.36 4.54
CA ASP A 282 -35.37 0.08 4.54
C ASP A 282 -34.08 0.95 4.54
N GLY A 283 -33.04 0.48 3.83
CA GLY A 283 -31.74 1.15 3.74
C GLY A 283 -30.78 0.88 4.91
N ARG A 284 -31.24 0.22 5.98
CA ARG A 284 -30.41 -0.15 7.13
C ARG A 284 -29.83 -1.55 6.99
N LEU A 285 -28.56 -1.70 7.36
CA LEU A 285 -27.84 -2.97 7.38
C LEU A 285 -28.57 -3.97 8.28
N ASN A 286 -28.88 -5.14 7.73
CA ASN A 286 -29.64 -6.20 8.38
C ASN A 286 -29.01 -7.58 8.10
N GLY A 287 -27.69 -7.66 8.20
CA GLY A 287 -26.89 -8.86 7.99
C GLY A 287 -26.21 -8.93 6.63
N TYR A 288 -25.62 -10.09 6.34
CA TYR A 288 -24.84 -10.34 5.12
C TYR A 288 -25.69 -11.03 4.06
N VAL A 289 -25.42 -10.74 2.78
CA VAL A 289 -25.90 -11.63 1.70
C VAL A 289 -25.14 -12.96 1.76
N PRO A 290 -25.65 -14.06 1.17
CA PRO A 290 -24.87 -15.29 1.05
C PRO A 290 -23.51 -15.02 0.38
N THR A 291 -22.42 -15.66 0.85
CA THR A 291 -21.05 -15.44 0.34
C THR A 291 -20.94 -15.54 -1.19
N ALA A 292 -21.66 -16.49 -1.81
CA ALA A 292 -21.70 -16.66 -3.26
C ALA A 292 -22.23 -15.45 -4.05
N ARG A 293 -22.92 -14.52 -3.36
CA ARG A 293 -23.42 -13.27 -3.94
C ARG A 293 -22.51 -12.07 -3.71
N MET A 294 -21.43 -12.23 -2.93
CA MET A 294 -20.49 -11.15 -2.64
C MET A 294 -19.39 -11.01 -3.69
N CYS A 295 -19.49 -11.70 -4.83
CA CYS A 295 -18.52 -11.56 -5.90
C CYS A 295 -18.56 -10.17 -6.55
N LEU A 296 -17.45 -9.77 -7.18
CA LEU A 296 -17.43 -8.57 -8.01
C LEU A 296 -18.27 -8.76 -9.26
N THR A 297 -19.00 -7.70 -9.61
CA THR A 297 -19.88 -7.63 -10.79
C THR A 297 -19.56 -6.37 -11.59
N PRO A 298 -20.05 -6.22 -12.84
CA PRO A 298 -20.18 -4.88 -13.43
C PRO A 298 -20.92 -3.97 -12.46
N LEU A 299 -20.60 -2.68 -12.42
CA LEU A 299 -21.32 -1.74 -11.54
C LEU A 299 -22.83 -1.80 -11.82
N ARG A 300 -23.63 -1.94 -10.77
CA ARG A 300 -25.10 -1.99 -10.86
C ARG A 300 -25.71 -0.95 -9.93
N SER A 301 -27.01 -0.71 -10.10
CA SER A 301 -27.78 0.20 -9.24
C SER A 301 -27.89 -0.24 -7.78
N ASP A 302 -27.61 -1.52 -7.47
CA ASP A 302 -27.63 -2.06 -6.11
C ASP A 302 -26.22 -2.33 -5.54
N SER A 303 -25.15 -1.98 -6.27
CA SER A 303 -23.78 -2.09 -5.77
C SER A 303 -23.60 -1.22 -4.53
N GLN A 304 -23.11 -1.82 -3.45
CA GLN A 304 -22.82 -1.18 -2.16
C GLN A 304 -21.37 -0.72 -2.04
N PHE A 305 -20.48 -1.33 -2.79
CA PHE A 305 -19.07 -0.96 -2.88
C PHE A 305 -18.69 -0.83 -4.35
N ALA A 306 -17.76 0.08 -4.64
CA ALA A 306 -17.08 0.17 -5.91
C ALA A 306 -15.61 -0.20 -5.74
N VAL A 307 -15.05 -0.95 -6.69
CA VAL A 307 -13.60 -1.07 -6.91
C VAL A 307 -13.29 -0.42 -8.25
N ILE A 308 -12.45 0.61 -8.24
CA ILE A 308 -12.13 1.41 -9.42
C ILE A 308 -10.64 1.35 -9.72
N VAL A 309 -10.29 1.51 -11.00
CA VAL A 309 -8.93 1.77 -11.44
C VAL A 309 -8.87 3.14 -12.09
N ALA A 310 -8.00 3.99 -11.57
CA ALA A 310 -7.78 5.35 -12.02
C ALA A 310 -6.43 5.48 -12.73
N GLU A 311 -6.47 5.89 -14.00
CA GLU A 311 -5.30 6.10 -14.84
C GLU A 311 -5.16 7.58 -15.20
N THR A 312 -3.93 8.05 -15.40
CA THR A 312 -3.65 9.42 -15.86
C THR A 312 -4.39 9.68 -17.17
N ASP A 313 -5.06 10.83 -17.25
CA ASP A 313 -5.70 11.29 -18.47
C ASP A 313 -5.07 12.61 -18.94
N PRO A 314 -4.20 12.57 -19.98
CA PRO A 314 -3.57 13.77 -20.52
C PRO A 314 -4.56 14.80 -21.08
N SER A 315 -5.81 14.42 -21.36
CA SER A 315 -6.84 15.32 -21.89
C SER A 315 -7.52 16.19 -20.84
N LEU A 316 -7.40 15.85 -19.56
CA LEU A 316 -7.91 16.68 -18.47
C LEU A 316 -6.96 17.88 -18.27
N SER A 317 -7.46 19.11 -18.46
CA SER A 317 -6.68 20.33 -18.26
C SER A 317 -6.31 20.54 -16.78
N ALA A 318 -5.22 21.27 -16.54
CA ALA A 318 -4.82 21.73 -15.21
C ALA A 318 -5.77 22.80 -14.67
#